data_AF-A0A9W6LXE9-F1
#
_entry.id   AF-A0A9W6LXE9-F1
#
_cell.length_a   1.000
_cell.length_b   1.000
_cell.length_c   1.000
_cell.angle_alpha   90.00
_cell.angle_beta   90.00
_cell.angle_gamma   90.00
#
_symmetry.space_group_name_H-M   'P 1'
#
loop_
_entity.id
_entity.type
_entity.pdbx_description
1 polymer ?
#
loop_
_entity_poly.entity_id
_entity_poly.type
_entity_poly.pdbx_seq_one_letter_code
_entity_poly.pdbx_strand_id
1 'polypeptide(L)'
;MRVSGVLLVVLIFGHLLVNLVLPEGGVHALNFAFVAGKFASPFWQWWDVLMLWLAFIHGANGMRTIVNDYVQGKTVRTALVWVIGIVAALMIVLGTLVVFTFDPCAGVFGAFENPDSALFEVCQAAAN
;
A
#
# COMPACT_ATOMS: atom_id res chain seq x y z
N MET A 1 -18.06 5.59 4.47
CA MET A 1 -18.81 5.07 3.30
C MET A 1 -19.03 6.15 2.24
N ARG A 2 -19.84 7.20 2.47
CA ARG A 2 -20.13 8.19 1.39
C ARG A 2 -18.94 9.08 1.03
N VAL A 3 -18.43 9.85 2.00
CA VAL A 3 -17.30 10.78 1.77
C VAL A 3 -16.05 10.00 1.34
N SER A 4 -15.71 8.93 2.05
CA SER A 4 -14.57 8.09 1.68
C SER A 4 -14.73 7.45 0.29
N GLY A 5 -15.95 7.08 -0.12
CA GLY A 5 -16.19 6.53 -1.46
C GLY A 5 -15.90 7.53 -2.58
N VAL A 6 -16.35 8.78 -2.44
CA VAL A 6 -16.09 9.83 -3.44
C VAL A 6 -14.60 10.13 -3.55
N LEU A 7 -13.90 10.26 -2.42
CA LEU A 7 -12.45 10.49 -2.43
C LEU A 7 -11.69 9.30 -3.05
N LEU A 8 -12.13 8.06 -2.74
CA LEU A 8 -11.50 6.86 -3.26
C LEU A 8 -11.62 6.72 -4.78
N VAL A 9 -12.65 7.27 -5.43
CA VAL A 9 -12.72 7.29 -6.90
C VAL A 9 -11.48 7.98 -7.46
N VAL A 10 -11.16 9.18 -6.99
CA VAL A 10 -9.98 9.92 -7.48
C VAL A 10 -8.68 9.18 -7.14
N LEU A 11 -8.55 8.73 -5.89
CA LEU A 11 -7.33 8.07 -5.41
C LEU A 11 -7.04 6.76 -6.14
N ILE A 12 -8.04 5.89 -6.27
CA ILE A 12 -7.90 4.58 -6.90
C ILE A 12 -7.67 4.73 -8.40
N PHE A 13 -8.44 5.57 -9.11
CA PHE A 13 -8.21 5.74 -10.54
C PHE A 13 -6.88 6.41 -10.84
N GLY A 14 -6.46 7.42 -10.07
CA GLY A 14 -5.12 7.98 -10.23
C GLY A 14 -4.02 6.94 -9.98
N HIS A 15 -4.18 6.09 -8.96
CA HIS A 15 -3.27 4.98 -8.73
C HIS A 15 -3.25 3.98 -9.89
N LEU A 16 -4.40 3.52 -10.37
CA LEU A 16 -4.46 2.59 -11.50
C LEU A 16 -3.86 3.20 -12.77
N LEU A 17 -4.13 4.47 -13.07
CA LEU A 17 -3.56 5.14 -14.24
C LEU A 17 -2.04 5.18 -14.19
N VAL A 18 -1.46 5.61 -13.07
CA VAL A 18 -0.01 5.79 -12.91
C VAL A 18 0.74 4.46 -12.85
N ASN A 19 0.14 3.40 -12.32
CA ASN A 19 0.82 2.11 -12.18
C ASN A 19 0.52 1.13 -13.33
N LEU A 20 -0.64 1.23 -14.00
CA LEU A 20 -1.05 0.25 -15.01
C LEU A 20 -1.12 0.80 -16.44
N VAL A 21 -1.53 2.06 -16.63
CA VAL A 21 -1.88 2.60 -17.96
C VAL A 21 -0.79 3.48 -18.56
N LEU A 22 -0.23 4.38 -17.76
CA LEU A 22 0.75 5.37 -18.22
C LEU A 22 2.17 4.81 -18.42
N PRO A 23 2.67 3.84 -17.64
CA PRO A 23 4.00 3.30 -17.87
C PRO A 23 4.08 2.56 -19.22
N GLU A 24 5.16 2.79 -19.98
CA GLU A 24 5.46 2.01 -21.18
C GLU A 24 5.64 0.53 -20.79
N GLY A 25 4.84 -0.36 -21.39
CA GLY A 25 4.79 -1.78 -21.01
C GLY A 25 3.78 -2.11 -19.90
N GLY A 26 3.03 -1.13 -19.40
CA GLY A 26 1.95 -1.32 -18.43
C GLY A 26 2.43 -1.98 -17.14
N VAL A 27 1.73 -3.03 -16.68
CA VAL A 27 2.08 -3.75 -15.44
C VAL A 27 3.49 -4.34 -15.45
N HIS A 28 4.07 -4.61 -16.61
CA HIS A 28 5.42 -5.17 -16.72
C HIS A 28 6.52 -4.15 -16.38
N ALA A 29 6.19 -2.86 -16.33
CA ALA A 29 7.10 -1.82 -15.86
C ALA A 29 7.22 -1.79 -14.33
N LEU A 30 6.32 -2.45 -13.59
CA LEU A 30 6.30 -2.43 -12.14
C LEU A 30 7.38 -3.35 -11.57
N ASN A 31 8.45 -2.75 -11.07
CA ASN A 31 9.56 -3.43 -10.41
C ASN A 31 10.03 -2.62 -9.19
N PHE A 32 11.08 -3.08 -8.52
CA PHE A 32 11.61 -2.41 -7.33
C PHE A 32 12.04 -0.97 -7.61
N ALA A 33 12.70 -0.71 -8.75
CA ALA A 33 13.16 0.63 -9.12
C ALA A 33 12.00 1.59 -9.37
N PHE A 34 10.91 1.12 -9.98
CA PHE A 34 9.68 1.89 -10.15
C PHE A 34 9.10 2.33 -8.79
N VAL A 35 9.00 1.39 -7.84
CA VAL A 35 8.51 1.69 -6.48
C VAL A 35 9.45 2.65 -5.75
N ALA A 36 10.77 2.43 -5.86
CA ALA A 36 11.76 3.30 -5.25
C ALA A 36 11.68 4.74 -5.79
N GLY A 37 11.56 4.92 -7.10
CA GLY A 37 11.38 6.23 -7.71
C GLY A 37 10.07 6.91 -7.28
N LYS A 38 8.98 6.15 -7.17
CA LYS A 38 7.69 6.65 -6.70
C LYS A 38 7.77 7.10 -5.24
N PHE A 39 8.32 6.25 -4.36
CA PHE A 39 8.45 6.54 -2.93
C PHE A 39 9.54 7.55 -2.59
N ALA A 40 10.39 7.95 -3.54
CA ALA A 40 11.25 9.12 -3.37
C ALA A 40 10.47 10.46 -3.36
N SER A 41 9.19 10.46 -3.76
CA SER A 41 8.33 11.64 -3.73
C SER A 41 7.35 11.62 -2.55
N PRO A 42 7.36 12.64 -1.68
CA PRO A 42 6.38 12.75 -0.58
C PRO A 42 4.93 12.78 -1.08
N PHE A 43 4.69 13.33 -2.28
CA PHE A 43 3.36 13.37 -2.89
C PHE A 43 2.80 11.95 -3.07
N TRP A 44 3.60 11.04 -3.65
CA TRP A 44 3.15 9.68 -3.90
C TRP A 44 3.07 8.84 -2.62
N GLN A 45 3.95 9.06 -1.65
CA GLN A 45 3.85 8.44 -0.33
C GLN A 45 2.50 8.75 0.33
N TRP A 46 2.13 10.04 0.40
CA TRP A 46 0.86 10.45 1.00
C TRP A 46 -0.35 10.04 0.16
N TRP A 47 -0.25 10.05 -1.18
CA TRP A 47 -1.31 9.53 -2.05
C TRP A 47 -1.63 8.07 -1.71
N ASP A 48 -0.61 7.20 -1.66
CA ASP A 48 -0.78 5.78 -1.40
C ASP A 48 -1.22 5.51 0.04
N VAL A 49 -0.71 6.26 1.04
CA VAL A 49 -1.15 6.12 2.45
C VAL A 49 -2.58 6.60 2.65
N LEU A 50 -2.98 7.74 2.08
CA LEU A 50 -4.37 8.21 2.18
C LEU A 50 -5.33 7.20 1.57
N MET A 51 -4.98 6.66 0.41
CA MET A 51 -5.76 5.61 -0.24
C MET A 51 -5.78 4.32 0.58
N LEU A 52 -4.65 3.86 1.14
CA LEU A 52 -4.55 2.70 2.01
C LEU A 52 -5.55 2.80 3.17
N TRP A 53 -5.47 3.90 3.92
CA TRP A 53 -6.34 4.13 5.08
C TRP A 53 -7.81 4.21 4.67
N LEU A 54 -8.13 5.02 3.66
CA LEU A 54 -9.51 5.18 3.21
C LEU A 54 -10.08 3.88 2.65
N ALA A 55 -9.31 3.12 1.86
CA ALA A 55 -9.76 1.89 1.23
C ALA A 55 -9.99 0.78 2.25
N PHE A 56 -9.05 0.55 3.19
CA PHE A 56 -9.24 -0.46 4.23
C PHE A 56 -10.38 -0.09 5.18
N ILE A 57 -10.50 1.17 5.61
CA ILE A 57 -11.61 1.59 6.47
C ILE A 57 -12.95 1.52 5.74
N HIS A 58 -13.01 1.97 4.47
CA HIS A 58 -14.23 1.89 3.68
C HIS A 58 -14.63 0.43 3.44
N GLY A 59 -13.68 -0.40 2.98
CA GLY A 59 -13.88 -1.83 2.73
C GLY A 59 -14.28 -2.61 3.98
N ALA A 60 -13.59 -2.39 5.10
CA ALA A 60 -13.90 -3.06 6.38
C ALA A 60 -15.31 -2.72 6.89
N ASN A 61 -15.74 -1.46 6.76
CA ASN A 61 -17.10 -1.06 7.10
C ASN A 61 -18.13 -1.70 6.16
N GLY A 62 -17.86 -1.81 4.86
CA GLY A 62 -18.72 -2.52 3.92
C GLY A 62 -18.82 -4.01 4.23
N MET A 63 -17.69 -4.65 4.51
CA MET A 63 -17.62 -6.06 4.91
C MET A 63 -18.34 -6.31 6.23
N ARG A 64 -18.27 -5.38 7.20
CA ARG A 64 -19.06 -5.45 8.44
C ARG A 64 -20.56 -5.48 8.14
N THR A 65 -21.05 -4.65 7.21
CA THR A 65 -22.45 -4.67 6.79
C THR A 65 -22.81 -6.03 6.18
N ILE A 66 -22.01 -6.53 5.23
CA ILE A 66 -22.22 -7.84 4.61
C ILE A 66 -22.28 -8.95 5.68
N VAL A 67 -21.34 -8.98 6.62
CA VAL A 67 -21.31 -9.98 7.69
C VAL A 67 -22.56 -9.88 8.59
N ASN A 68 -23.02 -8.67 8.89
CA ASN A 68 -24.23 -8.49 9.69
C ASN A 68 -25.50 -8.96 8.98
N ASP A 69 -25.54 -8.84 7.66
CA ASP A 69 -26.71 -9.18 6.84
C ASP A 69 -26.77 -10.69 6.50
N TYR A 70 -25.61 -11.33 6.30
CA TYR A 70 -25.54 -12.71 5.81
C TYR A 70 -25.21 -13.76 6.88
N VAL A 71 -24.66 -13.39 8.04
CA VAL A 71 -24.26 -14.36 9.09
C VAL A 71 -25.28 -14.40 10.21
N GLN A 72 -26.07 -15.48 10.26
CA GLN A 72 -27.14 -15.67 11.24
C GLN A 72 -26.63 -16.00 12.65
N GLY A 73 -25.52 -16.74 12.77
CA GLY A 73 -24.97 -17.16 14.06
C GLY A 73 -24.27 -16.02 14.80
N LYS A 74 -24.73 -15.67 16.01
CA LYS A 74 -24.18 -14.56 16.82
C LYS A 74 -22.68 -14.66 17.06
N THR A 75 -22.19 -15.85 17.43
CA THR A 75 -20.77 -16.10 17.73
C THR A 75 -19.91 -15.93 16.49
N VAL A 76 -20.30 -16.56 15.37
CA VAL A 76 -19.56 -16.49 14.09
C VAL A 76 -19.55 -15.06 13.55
N ARG A 77 -20.70 -14.37 13.59
CA ARG A 77 -20.81 -12.96 13.17
C ARG A 77 -19.86 -12.07 13.96
N THR A 78 -19.84 -12.22 15.29
CA THR A 78 -18.97 -11.43 16.17
C THR A 78 -17.50 -11.71 15.86
N ALA A 79 -17.12 -12.98 15.72
CA ALA A 79 -15.76 -13.38 15.37
C ALA A 79 -15.32 -12.79 14.02
N LEU A 80 -16.16 -12.87 12.98
CA LEU A 80 -15.85 -12.34 11.66
C LEU A 80 -15.69 -10.81 11.66
N VAL A 81 -16.54 -10.07 12.38
CA VAL A 81 -16.38 -8.61 12.51
C VAL A 81 -15.05 -8.26 13.20
N TRP A 82 -14.66 -9.00 14.24
CA TRP A 82 -13.34 -8.83 14.86
C TRP A 82 -12.20 -9.13 13.91
N VAL A 83 -12.26 -10.24 13.16
CA VAL A 83 -11.25 -10.58 12.16
C VAL A 83 -11.11 -9.48 11.11
N ILE A 84 -12.21 -8.96 10.57
CA ILE A 84 -12.19 -7.84 9.62
C ILE A 84 -11.49 -6.62 10.22
N GLY A 85 -11.83 -6.25 11.46
CA GLY A 85 -11.21 -5.12 12.15
C GLY A 85 -9.71 -5.31 12.37
N ILE A 86 -9.30 -6.48 12.84
CA ILE A 86 -7.89 -6.83 13.08
C ILE A 86 -7.10 -6.82 11.78
N VAL A 87 -7.60 -7.48 10.72
CA VAL A 87 -6.92 -7.50 9.42
C VAL A 87 -6.79 -6.09 8.84
N ALA A 88 -7.85 -5.29 8.89
CA ALA A 88 -7.78 -3.90 8.42
C ALA A 88 -6.75 -3.09 9.21
N ALA A 89 -6.72 -3.21 10.54
CA ALA A 89 -5.74 -2.52 11.38
C ALA A 89 -4.30 -2.96 11.08
N LEU A 90 -4.06 -4.27 10.98
CA LEU A 90 -2.74 -4.83 10.65
C LEU A 90 -2.26 -4.37 9.27
N MET A 91 -3.12 -4.41 8.25
CA MET A 91 -2.76 -3.97 6.89
C MET A 91 -2.50 -2.47 6.82
N ILE A 92 -3.27 -1.66 7.54
CA ILE A 92 -3.04 -0.21 7.62
C ILE A 92 -1.70 0.09 8.27
N VAL A 93 -1.39 -0.53 9.42
CA VAL A 93 -0.12 -0.34 10.14
C VAL A 93 1.05 -0.82 9.28
N LEU A 94 0.98 -2.04 8.76
CA LEU A 94 2.03 -2.62 7.94
C LEU A 94 2.29 -1.79 6.68
N GLY A 95 1.23 -1.43 5.94
CA GLY A 95 1.36 -0.63 4.73
C GLY A 95 1.91 0.77 5.00
N THR A 96 1.51 1.41 6.10
CA THR A 96 2.03 2.73 6.50
C THR A 96 3.52 2.64 6.86
N LEU A 97 3.92 1.59 7.60
CA LEU A 97 5.33 1.33 7.88
C LEU A 97 6.11 1.14 6.58
N VAL A 98 5.65 0.24 5.69
CA VAL A 98 6.31 -0.03 4.41
C VAL A 98 6.54 1.24 3.59
N VAL A 99 5.56 2.16 3.52
CA VAL A 99 5.72 3.40 2.74
C VAL A 99 6.75 4.34 3.36
N PHE A 100 6.69 4.57 4.68
CA PHE A 100 7.52 5.58 5.33
C PHE A 100 8.88 5.08 5.83
N THR A 101 9.08 3.76 5.90
CA THR A 101 10.36 3.13 6.21
C THR A 101 10.94 2.42 4.99
N PHE A 102 10.46 2.74 3.79
CA PHE A 102 11.05 2.20 2.55
C PHE A 102 12.45 2.76 2.37
N ASP A 103 13.43 1.87 2.31
CA ASP A 103 14.82 2.20 2.02
C ASP A 103 15.26 1.43 0.77
N PRO A 104 15.51 2.11 -0.38
CA PRO A 104 15.97 1.45 -1.58
C PRO A 104 17.39 0.86 -1.45
N CYS A 105 18.16 1.28 -0.44
CA CYS A 105 19.55 0.91 -0.23
C CYS A 105 19.77 -0.15 0.84
N ALA A 106 18.73 -0.53 1.61
CA ALA A 106 18.83 -1.56 2.66
C ALA A 106 19.23 -2.96 2.14
N GLY A 107 18.98 -3.24 0.85
CA GLY A 107 19.41 -4.48 0.17
C GLY A 107 20.73 -4.34 -0.59
N VAL A 108 21.32 -3.15 -0.61
CA VAL A 108 22.60 -2.83 -1.27
C VAL A 108 23.72 -2.80 -0.24
N PHE A 109 23.48 -2.13 0.89
CA PHE A 109 24.39 -2.07 2.04
C PHE A 109 23.72 -2.70 3.27
N GLY A 110 24.41 -3.62 3.96
CA GLY A 110 23.91 -4.27 5.17
C GLY A 110 24.16 -5.77 5.21
N ALA A 111 23.28 -6.52 5.90
CA ALA A 111 23.43 -7.96 6.11
C ALA A 111 23.34 -8.83 4.84
N PHE A 112 22.95 -8.22 3.70
CA PHE A 112 22.85 -8.84 2.38
C PHE A 112 23.50 -7.94 1.31
N GLU A 113 24.72 -7.46 1.58
CA GLU A 113 25.47 -6.60 0.65
C GLU A 113 25.53 -7.21 -0.75
N ASN A 114 25.14 -6.41 -1.76
CA ASN A 114 25.13 -6.83 -3.16
C ASN A 114 25.83 -5.77 -4.04
N PRO A 115 27.15 -5.91 -4.24
CA PRO A 115 27.94 -4.97 -5.03
C PRO A 115 27.58 -4.99 -6.52
N ASP A 116 26.89 -6.02 -7.00
CA ASP A 116 26.41 -6.12 -8.39
C ASP A 116 25.03 -5.46 -8.59
N SER A 117 24.47 -4.81 -7.56
CA SER A 117 23.18 -4.15 -7.66
C SER A 117 23.25 -2.92 -8.58
N ALA A 118 22.23 -2.76 -9.43
CA ALA A 118 22.10 -1.58 -10.29
C ALA A 118 21.91 -0.26 -9.51
N LEU A 119 21.71 -0.33 -8.19
CA LEU A 119 21.55 0.81 -7.29
C LEU A 119 22.83 1.12 -6.50
N PHE A 120 23.91 0.35 -6.67
CA PHE A 120 25.13 0.47 -5.88
C PHE A 120 25.72 1.88 -5.91
N GLU A 121 25.93 2.44 -7.11
CA GLU A 121 26.47 3.80 -7.25
C GLU A 121 25.56 4.88 -6.64
N VAL A 122 24.24 4.76 -6.84
CA VAL A 122 23.25 5.72 -6.32
C VAL A 122 23.22 5.69 -4.79
N CYS A 123 23.23 4.50 -4.22
CA CYS A 123 23.24 4.32 -2.78
C CYS A 123 24.58 4.76 -2.18
N GLN A 124 25.72 4.46 -2.84
CA GLN A 124 27.04 4.86 -2.36
C GLN A 124 27.19 6.39 -2.37
N ALA A 125 26.66 7.05 -3.40
CA ALA A 125 26.65 8.51 -3.47
C ALA A 125 25.77 9.16 -2.38
N ALA A 126 24.69 8.50 -1.95
CA ALA A 126 23.83 8.97 -0.87
C ALA A 126 24.41 8.73 0.54
N ALA A 127 25.41 7.85 0.67
CA ALA A 127 26.05 7.49 1.93
C ALA A 127 27.28 8.35 2.29
N ASN A 128 27.80 9.13 1.34
CA ASN A 128 28.94 10.05 1.51
C ASN A 128 28.47 11.50 1.64
#